data_AF-A0AAV0T8L1-F1
#
_entry.id   AF-A0AAV0T8L1-F1
#
_cell.length_a   1.000
_cell.length_b   1.000
_cell.length_c   1.000
_cell.angle_alpha   90.00
_cell.angle_beta   90.00
_cell.angle_gamma   90.00
#
_symmetry.space_group_name_H-M   'P 1'
#
loop_
_entity.id
_entity.type
_entity.pdbx_description
1 polymer ?
#
loop_
_entity_poly.entity_id
_entity_poly.type
_entity_poly.pdbx_seq_one_letter_code
_entity_poly.pdbx_strand_id
1 'polypeptide(L)'
;MSHTDLQRHPKCSALYASRLRRDSEALIPGKSLAASSAYLANVTVKVTTKMMTRDASIFAITVHDTKSSSTWRHLRSYTECRAFQRRVLKMLSRGHLCFAECPWLYAYVQRILPAERRCRHLLRVAGQGLRIVESQCQALARLFATLQRVLLNPLNQKCTVLMQQVASEVIKFITNRIDIKVQKSLNSPTYDRPLGKTFSEAYMIANNEDTKVDDTFGQTSTTTTASHEDLNKEDLRGR
;
A
#
# COMPACT_ATOMS: atom_id res chain seq x y z
N MET A 1 -56.03 24.40 -31.80
CA MET A 1 -55.65 22.96 -31.79
C MET A 1 -55.11 22.66 -30.40
N SER A 2 -55.59 21.62 -29.72
CA SER A 2 -55.20 21.29 -28.35
C SER A 2 -53.95 20.41 -28.33
N HIS A 3 -52.91 20.83 -27.61
CA HIS A 3 -51.77 19.97 -27.32
C HIS A 3 -52.13 19.04 -26.16
N THR A 4 -52.27 17.74 -26.44
CA THR A 4 -52.39 16.71 -25.41
C THR A 4 -51.02 16.45 -24.80
N ASP A 5 -50.84 16.81 -23.52
CA ASP A 5 -49.63 16.46 -22.76
C ASP A 5 -49.44 14.95 -22.70
N LEU A 6 -48.23 14.49 -23.05
CA LEU A 6 -47.86 13.07 -23.06
C LEU A 6 -47.57 12.56 -21.64
N GLN A 7 -48.62 12.45 -20.83
CA GLN A 7 -48.53 11.85 -19.49
C GLN A 7 -48.03 10.39 -19.58
N ARG A 8 -46.98 10.10 -18.81
CA ARG A 8 -46.38 8.75 -18.78
C ARG A 8 -47.28 7.77 -18.04
N HIS A 9 -47.59 6.66 -18.69
CA HIS A 9 -48.44 5.59 -18.18
C HIS A 9 -48.09 5.20 -16.72
N PRO A 10 -49.07 5.14 -15.79
CA PRO A 10 -48.82 5.13 -14.35
C PRO A 10 -47.98 3.94 -13.87
N LYS A 11 -48.07 2.76 -14.51
CA LYS A 11 -47.20 1.61 -14.15
C LYS A 11 -45.71 1.87 -14.46
N CYS A 12 -45.41 2.67 -15.48
CA CYS A 12 -44.04 3.07 -15.82
C CYS A 12 -43.52 4.12 -14.82
N SER A 13 -44.38 5.08 -14.46
CA SER A 13 -44.08 6.09 -13.44
C SER A 13 -43.87 5.47 -12.05
N ALA A 14 -44.65 4.44 -11.68
CA ALA A 14 -44.46 3.66 -10.46
C ALA A 14 -43.11 2.93 -10.43
N LEU A 15 -42.76 2.18 -11.49
CA LEU A 15 -41.46 1.49 -11.57
C LEU A 15 -40.26 2.45 -11.57
N TYR A 16 -40.42 3.65 -12.14
CA TYR A 16 -39.42 4.71 -12.09
C TYR A 16 -39.27 5.29 -10.67
N ALA A 17 -40.38 5.56 -9.97
CA ALA A 17 -40.39 5.99 -8.58
C ALA A 17 -39.81 4.93 -7.63
N SER A 18 -40.11 3.64 -7.84
CA SER A 18 -39.50 2.53 -7.10
C SER A 18 -37.99 2.42 -7.32
N ARG A 19 -37.49 2.77 -8.51
CA ARG A 19 -36.04 2.83 -8.77
C ARG A 19 -35.41 4.02 -8.05
N LEU A 20 -35.97 5.23 -8.18
CA LEU A 20 -35.51 6.43 -7.46
C LEU A 20 -35.51 6.25 -5.92
N ARG A 21 -36.55 5.62 -5.36
CA ARG A 21 -36.58 5.23 -3.93
C ARG A 21 -35.41 4.32 -3.58
N ARG A 22 -35.20 3.24 -4.34
CA ARG A 22 -34.11 2.27 -4.11
C ARG A 22 -32.72 2.89 -4.27
N ASP A 23 -32.54 3.80 -5.22
CA ASP A 23 -31.30 4.56 -5.42
C ASP A 23 -31.06 5.58 -4.27
N SER A 24 -32.12 6.02 -3.58
CA SER A 24 -32.06 6.94 -2.43
C SER A 24 -31.91 6.23 -1.08
N GLU A 25 -32.48 5.03 -0.93
CA GLU A 25 -32.36 4.19 0.27
C GLU A 25 -31.03 3.42 0.28
N ALA A 26 -30.38 3.25 -0.87
CA ALA A 26 -29.02 2.74 -1.01
C ALA A 26 -27.91 3.80 -0.75
N LEU A 27 -28.19 4.92 -0.05
CA LEU A 27 -27.34 6.12 -0.05
C LEU A 27 -26.37 6.29 1.15
N ILE A 28 -25.82 5.20 1.70
CA ILE A 28 -24.65 5.22 2.62
C ILE A 28 -23.30 4.74 2.00
N PRO A 29 -23.12 4.49 0.67
CA PRO A 29 -21.78 4.36 0.08
C PRO A 29 -21.01 5.68 -0.09
N GLY A 30 -21.70 6.81 -0.25
CA GLY A 30 -21.11 8.05 -0.79
C GLY A 30 -19.86 8.56 -0.07
N LYS A 31 -19.84 8.48 1.27
CA LYS A 31 -18.70 8.87 2.11
C LYS A 31 -17.43 8.04 1.81
N SER A 32 -17.57 6.76 1.47
CA SER A 32 -16.45 5.85 1.20
C SER A 32 -15.80 6.10 -0.17
N LEU A 33 -16.60 6.42 -1.18
CA LEU A 33 -16.11 6.74 -2.52
C LEU A 33 -15.26 8.02 -2.49
N ALA A 34 -15.81 9.08 -1.89
CA ALA A 34 -15.14 10.36 -1.70
C ALA A 34 -13.87 10.24 -0.83
N ALA A 35 -13.90 9.43 0.24
CA ALA A 35 -12.71 9.19 1.06
C ALA A 35 -11.58 8.50 0.27
N SER A 36 -11.92 7.57 -0.63
CA SER A 36 -10.94 6.81 -1.42
C SER A 36 -10.26 7.68 -2.49
N SER A 37 -11.03 8.50 -3.21
CA SER A 37 -10.46 9.44 -4.19
C SER A 37 -9.71 10.59 -3.51
N ALA A 38 -10.24 11.16 -2.41
CA ALA A 38 -9.56 12.22 -1.66
C ALA A 38 -8.26 11.75 -1.01
N TYR A 39 -8.18 10.50 -0.55
CA TYR A 39 -6.92 9.92 -0.08
C TYR A 39 -5.91 9.76 -1.22
N LEU A 40 -6.32 9.16 -2.35
CA LEU A 40 -5.43 8.96 -3.51
C LEU A 40 -4.95 10.28 -4.15
N ALA A 41 -5.71 11.38 -4.00
CA ALA A 41 -5.34 12.71 -4.47
C ALA A 41 -4.19 13.34 -3.66
N ASN A 42 -4.08 13.00 -2.37
CA ASN A 42 -3.02 13.48 -1.48
C ASN A 42 -1.79 12.57 -1.46
N VAL A 43 -1.77 11.48 -2.24
CA VAL A 43 -0.74 10.45 -2.15
C VAL A 43 0.10 10.38 -3.41
N THR A 44 1.41 10.60 -3.28
CA THR A 44 2.38 10.35 -4.36
C THR A 44 3.07 9.01 -4.15
N VAL A 45 2.99 8.11 -5.15
CA VAL A 45 3.67 6.80 -5.13
C VAL A 45 4.95 6.85 -5.97
N LYS A 46 6.10 6.59 -5.36
CA LYS A 46 7.40 6.43 -6.03
C LYS A 46 7.86 4.97 -5.89
N VAL A 47 8.27 4.36 -7.00
CA VAL A 47 8.82 2.98 -7.01
C VAL A 47 10.31 3.07 -7.31
N THR A 48 11.14 2.43 -6.50
CA THR A 48 12.57 2.28 -6.74
C THR A 48 13.00 0.82 -6.58
N THR A 49 14.08 0.41 -7.25
CA THR A 49 14.69 -0.91 -7.02
C THR A 49 15.52 -0.87 -5.74
N LYS A 50 15.35 -1.84 -4.83
CA LYS A 50 16.20 -1.98 -3.64
C LYS A 50 17.26 -3.08 -3.82
N MET A 51 16.87 -4.25 -4.33
CA MET A 51 17.77 -5.41 -4.37
C MET A 51 17.41 -6.40 -5.48
N MET A 52 18.45 -7.04 -6.01
CA MET A 52 18.39 -8.21 -6.87
C MET A 52 18.93 -9.41 -6.09
N THR A 53 18.09 -10.35 -5.67
CA THR A 53 18.58 -11.65 -5.16
C THR A 53 18.83 -12.61 -6.33
N ARG A 54 19.24 -13.85 -6.05
CA ARG A 54 19.34 -14.88 -7.11
C ARG A 54 17.98 -15.15 -7.77
N ASP A 55 16.90 -15.02 -7.01
CA ASP A 55 15.59 -15.59 -7.35
C ASP A 55 14.48 -14.51 -7.54
N ALA A 56 14.64 -13.33 -6.92
CA ALA A 56 13.63 -12.27 -6.91
C ALA A 56 14.20 -10.85 -7.09
N SER A 57 13.47 -10.04 -7.88
CA SER A 57 13.60 -8.58 -7.88
C SER A 57 12.80 -8.01 -6.69
N ILE A 58 13.43 -7.18 -5.86
CA ILE A 58 12.79 -6.50 -4.72
C ILE A 58 12.75 -4.99 -4.97
N PHE A 59 11.54 -4.45 -5.05
CA PHE A 59 11.24 -3.03 -5.19
C PHE A 59 10.90 -2.44 -3.83
N ALA A 60 11.30 -1.19 -3.61
CA ALA A 60 10.76 -0.35 -2.57
C ALA A 60 9.65 0.51 -3.16
N ILE A 61 8.48 0.46 -2.53
CA ILE A 61 7.36 1.36 -2.81
C ILE A 61 7.38 2.40 -1.70
N THR A 62 7.77 3.62 -2.06
CA THR A 62 7.77 4.79 -1.18
C THR A 62 6.51 5.59 -1.46
N VAL A 63 5.78 5.94 -0.41
CA VAL A 63 4.48 6.59 -0.51
C VAL A 63 4.51 7.83 0.37
N HIS A 64 4.21 8.98 -0.23
CA HIS A 64 4.23 10.29 0.42
C HIS A 64 2.80 10.84 0.47
N ASP A 65 2.25 10.98 1.67
CA ASP A 65 0.97 11.63 1.94
C ASP A 65 1.21 13.13 2.19
N THR A 66 0.73 13.98 1.29
CA THR A 66 0.86 15.45 1.37
C THR A 66 -0.03 16.06 2.43
N LYS A 67 -1.09 15.37 2.88
CA LYS A 67 -2.03 15.89 3.88
C LYS A 67 -1.50 15.75 5.30
N SER A 68 -0.69 14.72 5.55
CA SER A 68 -0.07 14.46 6.86
C SER A 68 1.46 14.59 6.87
N SER A 69 2.04 15.11 5.78
CA SER A 69 3.49 15.20 5.54
C SER A 69 4.25 13.89 5.80
N SER A 70 3.57 12.75 5.69
CA SER A 70 4.06 11.45 6.14
C SER A 70 4.57 10.63 4.96
N THR A 71 5.81 10.17 5.04
CA THR A 71 6.40 9.25 4.05
C THR A 71 6.66 7.89 4.69
N TRP A 72 6.07 6.83 4.15
CA TRP A 72 6.41 5.44 4.49
C TRP A 72 6.97 4.71 3.28
N ARG A 73 7.69 3.62 3.53
CA ARG A 73 8.32 2.81 2.47
C ARG A 73 8.25 1.34 2.84
N HIS A 74 7.62 0.54 2.00
CA HIS A 74 7.55 -0.91 2.16
C HIS A 74 8.22 -1.62 0.97
N LEU A 75 8.61 -2.88 1.18
CA LEU A 75 9.25 -3.69 0.15
C LEU A 75 8.21 -4.62 -0.51
N ARG A 76 8.40 -4.91 -1.79
CA ARG A 76 7.63 -5.89 -2.57
C ARG A 76 8.53 -6.66 -3.52
N SER A 77 8.38 -7.97 -3.54
CA SER A 77 8.86 -8.84 -4.60
C SER A 77 8.10 -8.60 -5.92
N TYR A 78 8.72 -8.92 -7.06
CA TYR A 78 8.01 -8.85 -8.34
C TYR A 78 6.75 -9.74 -8.38
N THR A 79 6.81 -10.89 -7.71
CA THR A 79 5.69 -11.85 -7.59
C THR A 79 4.49 -11.27 -6.83
N GLU A 80 4.70 -10.50 -5.75
CA GLU A 80 3.61 -9.76 -5.08
C GLU A 80 3.00 -8.70 -6.00
N CYS A 81 3.82 -7.97 -6.76
CA CYS A 81 3.33 -6.98 -7.73
C CYS A 81 2.53 -7.63 -8.88
N ARG A 82 2.96 -8.80 -9.38
CA ARG A 82 2.17 -9.61 -10.33
C ARG A 82 0.88 -10.15 -9.68
N ALA A 83 0.87 -10.47 -8.38
CA ALA A 83 -0.34 -10.87 -7.66
C ALA A 83 -1.34 -9.71 -7.51
N PHE A 84 -0.87 -8.51 -7.18
CA PHE A 84 -1.67 -7.28 -7.17
C PHE A 84 -2.28 -6.99 -8.56
N GLN A 85 -1.49 -7.05 -9.63
CA GLN A 85 -1.98 -6.93 -11.00
C GLN A 85 -3.12 -7.92 -11.31
N ARG A 86 -2.98 -9.19 -10.90
CA ARG A 86 -4.04 -10.21 -11.06
C ARG A 86 -5.30 -9.88 -10.26
N ARG A 87 -5.18 -9.34 -9.03
CA ARG A 87 -6.35 -8.92 -8.23
C ARG A 87 -7.08 -7.74 -8.88
N VAL A 88 -6.37 -6.71 -9.34
CA VAL A 88 -6.97 -5.58 -10.07
C VAL A 88 -7.68 -6.05 -11.34
N LEU A 89 -7.08 -6.95 -12.12
CA LEU A 89 -7.71 -7.54 -13.30
C LEU A 89 -8.96 -8.37 -12.98
N LYS A 90 -9.00 -9.04 -11.81
CA LYS A 90 -10.18 -9.75 -11.33
C LYS A 90 -11.31 -8.78 -11.00
N MET A 91 -11.05 -7.71 -10.24
CA MET A 91 -12.07 -6.69 -9.91
C MET A 91 -12.63 -6.02 -11.17
N LEU A 92 -11.75 -5.66 -12.12
CA LEU A 92 -12.14 -5.07 -13.41
C LEU A 92 -12.96 -6.01 -14.32
N SER A 93 -13.15 -7.28 -13.95
CA SER A 93 -14.15 -8.18 -14.54
C SER A 93 -14.12 -8.27 -16.07
N ARG A 94 -12.92 -8.47 -16.64
CA ARG A 94 -12.63 -8.51 -18.10
C ARG A 94 -12.85 -7.19 -18.85
N GLY A 95 -13.04 -6.08 -18.13
CA GLY A 95 -13.36 -4.77 -18.69
C GLY A 95 -14.84 -4.44 -18.54
N HIS A 96 -15.29 -4.25 -17.29
CA HIS A 96 -16.68 -3.90 -16.95
C HIS A 96 -17.24 -2.80 -17.87
N LEU A 97 -18.35 -3.12 -18.55
CA LEU A 97 -19.01 -2.24 -19.51
C LEU A 97 -19.76 -1.11 -18.80
N CYS A 98 -19.23 0.10 -18.90
CA CYS A 98 -19.80 1.32 -18.33
C CYS A 98 -19.24 2.57 -19.06
N PHE A 99 -19.71 3.76 -18.69
CA PHE A 99 -19.24 5.05 -19.24
C PHE A 99 -17.86 5.50 -18.72
N ALA A 100 -17.16 4.68 -17.93
CA ALA A 100 -15.83 4.95 -17.41
C ALA A 100 -14.75 4.20 -18.20
N GLU A 101 -13.47 4.55 -17.98
CA GLU A 101 -12.30 3.96 -18.66
C GLU A 101 -12.04 2.46 -18.34
N CYS A 102 -13.01 1.71 -17.81
CA CYS A 102 -12.87 0.32 -17.33
C CYS A 102 -12.36 -0.68 -18.39
N PRO A 103 -12.89 -0.74 -19.63
CA PRO A 103 -12.39 -1.66 -20.65
C PRO A 103 -10.94 -1.34 -21.07
N TRP A 104 -10.63 -0.05 -21.20
CA TRP A 104 -9.28 0.43 -21.50
C TRP A 104 -8.30 0.10 -20.37
N LEU A 105 -8.67 0.38 -19.11
CA LEU A 105 -7.83 0.10 -17.96
C LEU A 105 -7.56 -1.41 -17.81
N TYR A 106 -8.54 -2.28 -18.08
CA TYR A 106 -8.33 -3.72 -18.08
C TYR A 106 -7.25 -4.11 -19.10
N ALA A 107 -7.37 -3.67 -20.36
CA ALA A 107 -6.39 -3.96 -21.41
C ALA A 107 -5.00 -3.39 -21.11
N TYR A 108 -4.92 -2.20 -20.51
CA TYR A 108 -3.66 -1.59 -20.07
C TYR A 108 -3.01 -2.38 -18.93
N VAL A 109 -3.74 -2.62 -17.84
CA VAL A 109 -3.24 -3.34 -16.65
C VAL A 109 -2.83 -4.76 -17.02
N GLN A 110 -3.48 -5.41 -17.99
CA GLN A 110 -3.11 -6.74 -18.48
C GLN A 110 -1.71 -6.77 -19.10
N ARG A 111 -1.33 -5.70 -19.81
CA ARG A 111 -0.13 -5.64 -20.67
C ARG A 111 1.07 -4.92 -20.03
N ILE A 112 0.84 -3.97 -19.12
CA ILE A 112 1.88 -3.05 -18.63
C ILE A 112 3.05 -3.72 -17.89
N LEU A 113 2.84 -4.82 -17.16
CA LEU A 113 3.92 -5.51 -16.44
C LEU A 113 4.60 -6.58 -17.31
N PRO A 114 5.94 -6.49 -17.55
CA PRO A 114 6.69 -7.48 -18.33
C PRO A 114 6.48 -8.93 -17.87
N ALA A 115 6.44 -9.87 -18.81
CA ALA A 115 6.28 -11.29 -18.50
C ALA A 115 7.40 -11.78 -17.57
N GLU A 116 7.04 -12.52 -16.52
CA GLU A 116 7.99 -13.10 -15.58
C GLU A 116 8.69 -14.30 -16.23
N ARG A 117 9.78 -14.01 -16.96
CA ARG A 117 10.61 -15.01 -17.64
C ARG A 117 11.23 -15.95 -16.60
N ARG A 118 10.67 -17.16 -16.47
CA ARG A 118 11.14 -18.20 -15.52
C ARG A 118 12.61 -18.56 -15.72
N CYS A 119 13.11 -18.46 -16.96
CA CYS A 119 14.51 -18.70 -17.30
C CYS A 119 15.41 -17.47 -17.01
N ARG A 120 15.43 -16.96 -15.76
CA ARG A 120 16.32 -15.86 -15.36
C ARG A 120 17.80 -16.25 -15.42
N HIS A 121 18.11 -17.53 -15.26
CA HIS A 121 19.48 -18.06 -15.22
C HIS A 121 20.24 -17.85 -16.54
N LEU A 122 19.58 -17.95 -17.70
CA LEU A 122 20.19 -17.73 -19.01
C LEU A 122 20.37 -16.24 -19.36
N LEU A 123 19.51 -15.36 -18.84
CA LEU A 123 19.57 -13.90 -19.02
C LEU A 123 20.53 -13.21 -18.03
N ARG A 124 21.46 -13.98 -17.43
CA ARG A 124 22.47 -13.48 -16.47
C ARG A 124 23.79 -13.06 -17.12
N VAL A 125 23.90 -13.21 -18.45
CA VAL A 125 25.01 -12.67 -19.26
C VAL A 125 25.06 -11.14 -19.11
N ALA A 126 26.28 -10.60 -19.01
CA ALA A 126 26.65 -9.22 -18.66
C ALA A 126 25.54 -8.16 -18.80
N GLY A 127 25.08 -7.63 -17.66
CA GLY A 127 24.23 -6.42 -17.58
C GLY A 127 22.75 -6.58 -17.93
N GLN A 128 22.31 -7.65 -18.59
CA GLN A 128 20.90 -7.80 -19.02
C GLN A 128 19.91 -7.81 -17.85
N GLY A 129 20.27 -8.43 -16.72
CA GLY A 129 19.45 -8.49 -15.51
C GLY A 129 19.08 -7.12 -14.94
N LEU A 130 19.99 -6.14 -14.99
CA LEU A 130 19.73 -4.78 -14.49
C LEU A 130 18.69 -4.07 -15.36
N ARG A 131 18.84 -4.12 -16.70
CA ARG A 131 17.89 -3.55 -17.65
C ARG A 131 16.47 -4.14 -17.51
N ILE A 132 16.38 -5.45 -17.23
CA ILE A 132 15.10 -6.12 -16.95
C ILE A 132 14.44 -5.55 -15.70
N VAL A 133 15.18 -5.29 -14.63
CA VAL A 133 14.61 -4.79 -13.37
C VAL A 133 14.35 -3.29 -13.37
N GLU A 134 15.14 -2.50 -14.08
CA GLU A 134 14.83 -1.10 -14.40
C GLU A 134 13.51 -1.01 -15.20
N SER A 135 13.35 -1.85 -16.23
CA SER A 135 12.10 -1.97 -16.99
C SER A 135 10.92 -2.38 -16.11
N GLN A 136 11.10 -3.35 -15.19
CA GLN A 136 10.07 -3.72 -14.20
C GLN A 136 9.73 -2.56 -13.26
N CYS A 137 10.72 -1.80 -12.79
CA CYS A 137 10.53 -0.64 -11.91
C CYS A 137 9.75 0.47 -12.62
N GLN A 138 10.13 0.80 -13.86
CA GLN A 138 9.44 1.80 -14.67
C GLN A 138 8.01 1.36 -15.02
N ALA A 139 7.79 0.08 -15.33
CA ALA A 139 6.47 -0.48 -15.57
C ALA A 139 5.56 -0.39 -14.32
N LEU A 140 6.10 -0.63 -13.14
CA LEU A 140 5.37 -0.47 -11.87
C LEU A 140 5.02 0.99 -11.59
N ALA A 141 5.96 1.93 -11.80
CA ALA A 141 5.67 3.35 -11.67
C ALA A 141 4.57 3.81 -12.65
N ARG A 142 4.65 3.40 -13.92
CA ARG A 142 3.61 3.66 -14.95
C ARG A 142 2.25 3.03 -14.60
N LEU A 143 2.24 1.85 -13.97
CA LEU A 143 1.02 1.21 -13.48
C LEU A 143 0.35 2.06 -12.37
N PHE A 144 1.08 2.46 -11.34
CA PHE A 144 0.52 3.28 -10.25
C PHE A 144 0.06 4.66 -10.73
N ALA A 145 0.87 5.37 -11.51
CA ALA A 145 0.49 6.66 -12.07
C ALA A 145 -0.79 6.57 -12.94
N THR A 146 -0.95 5.50 -13.71
CA THR A 146 -2.16 5.30 -14.55
C THR A 146 -3.38 4.94 -13.70
N LEU A 147 -3.21 4.08 -12.68
CA LEU A 147 -4.29 3.77 -11.75
C LEU A 147 -4.75 5.03 -11.01
N GLN A 148 -3.83 5.87 -10.52
CA GLN A 148 -4.18 7.14 -9.90
C GLN A 148 -4.89 8.09 -10.89
N ARG A 149 -4.38 8.25 -12.13
CA ARG A 149 -5.07 9.05 -13.17
C ARG A 149 -6.51 8.60 -13.39
N VAL A 150 -6.74 7.30 -13.58
CA VAL A 150 -8.08 6.76 -13.86
C VAL A 150 -8.99 6.86 -12.63
N LEU A 151 -8.48 6.67 -11.42
CA LEU A 151 -9.26 6.76 -10.19
C LEU A 151 -9.59 8.20 -9.76
N LEU A 152 -8.75 9.18 -10.14
CA LEU A 152 -8.98 10.59 -9.82
C LEU A 152 -9.84 11.32 -10.87
N ASN A 153 -9.85 10.86 -12.12
CA ASN A 153 -10.70 11.41 -13.20
C ASN A 153 -12.19 11.46 -12.77
N PRO A 154 -12.83 12.65 -12.67
CA PRO A 154 -14.22 12.80 -12.22
C PRO A 154 -15.25 12.00 -13.03
N LEU A 155 -14.99 11.78 -14.33
CA LEU A 155 -15.88 10.99 -15.20
C LEU A 155 -15.97 9.52 -14.74
N ASN A 156 -14.88 8.99 -14.19
CA ASN A 156 -14.78 7.61 -13.71
C ASN A 156 -15.34 7.42 -12.29
N GLN A 157 -15.49 8.50 -11.51
CA GLN A 157 -15.93 8.42 -10.10
C GLN A 157 -17.37 7.89 -9.94
N LYS A 158 -18.17 7.90 -11.00
CA LYS A 158 -19.51 7.27 -11.02
C LYS A 158 -19.47 5.73 -11.12
N CYS A 159 -18.31 5.13 -11.43
CA CYS A 159 -18.17 3.68 -11.53
C CYS A 159 -17.85 3.06 -10.16
N THR A 160 -18.80 2.33 -9.59
CA THR A 160 -18.66 1.61 -8.31
C THR A 160 -17.52 0.58 -8.34
N VAL A 161 -17.32 -0.13 -9.45
CA VAL A 161 -16.20 -1.09 -9.59
C VAL A 161 -14.84 -0.40 -9.40
N LEU A 162 -14.65 0.78 -10.00
CA LEU A 162 -13.42 1.56 -9.82
C LEU A 162 -13.31 2.11 -8.39
N MET A 163 -14.34 2.78 -7.89
CA MET A 163 -14.26 3.52 -6.62
C MET A 163 -14.33 2.63 -5.37
N GLN A 164 -15.01 1.48 -5.42
CA GLN A 164 -15.14 0.57 -4.28
C GLN A 164 -14.09 -0.55 -4.30
N GLN A 165 -13.86 -1.18 -5.46
CA GLN A 165 -13.01 -2.37 -5.55
C GLN A 165 -11.57 -2.02 -5.93
N VAL A 166 -11.37 -1.31 -7.05
CA VAL A 166 -10.03 -1.00 -7.56
C VAL A 166 -9.32 0.01 -6.66
N ALA A 167 -9.98 1.10 -6.25
CA ALA A 167 -9.39 2.08 -5.34
C ALA A 167 -9.02 1.47 -3.99
N SER A 168 -9.89 0.64 -3.40
CA SER A 168 -9.59 -0.06 -2.14
C SER A 168 -8.38 -0.98 -2.27
N GLU A 169 -8.30 -1.81 -3.32
CA GLU A 169 -7.14 -2.69 -3.58
C GLU A 169 -5.83 -1.89 -3.82
N VAL A 170 -5.90 -0.74 -4.51
CA VAL A 170 -4.75 0.17 -4.68
C VAL A 170 -4.28 0.72 -3.32
N ILE A 171 -5.20 1.31 -2.54
CA ILE A 171 -4.91 1.90 -1.22
C ILE A 171 -4.33 0.85 -0.29
N LYS A 172 -4.93 -0.34 -0.25
CA LYS A 172 -4.47 -1.49 0.53
C LYS A 172 -3.04 -1.90 0.17
N PHE A 173 -2.72 -1.99 -1.12
CA PHE A 173 -1.39 -2.43 -1.57
C PHE A 173 -0.28 -1.44 -1.20
N ILE A 174 -0.53 -0.13 -1.36
CA ILE A 174 0.44 0.96 -1.10
C ILE A 174 0.55 1.34 0.39
N THR A 175 -0.50 1.10 1.19
CA THR A 175 -0.45 1.31 2.66
C THR A 175 0.10 0.10 3.42
N ASN A 176 0.34 -1.03 2.74
CA ASN A 176 0.69 -2.32 3.36
C ASN A 176 -0.32 -2.80 4.43
N ARG A 177 -1.57 -2.33 4.38
CA ARG A 177 -2.62 -2.74 5.34
C ARG A 177 -3.13 -4.13 5.00
N ILE A 178 -2.80 -5.11 5.84
CA ILE A 178 -3.55 -6.37 5.94
C ILE A 178 -4.88 -6.04 6.65
N ASP A 179 -5.96 -6.79 6.37
CA ASP A 179 -7.34 -6.41 6.71
C ASP A 179 -7.68 -6.43 8.22
N ILE A 180 -7.17 -5.46 8.98
CA ILE A 180 -7.82 -5.02 10.21
C ILE A 180 -9.14 -4.34 9.80
N LYS A 181 -10.27 -4.86 10.31
CA LYS A 181 -11.64 -4.54 9.88
C LYS A 181 -11.85 -3.03 9.65
N VAL A 182 -12.40 -2.68 8.49
CA VAL A 182 -12.50 -1.29 8.00
C VAL A 182 -13.54 -0.48 8.80
N GLN A 183 -13.12 0.01 9.96
CA GLN A 183 -13.89 0.98 10.76
C GLN A 183 -13.03 1.98 11.56
N LYS A 184 -11.69 1.80 11.57
CA LYS A 184 -10.75 2.84 12.02
C LYS A 184 -10.48 3.79 10.84
N SER A 185 -10.43 5.10 11.10
CA SER A 185 -10.24 6.12 10.06
C SER A 185 -8.92 5.96 9.30
N LEU A 186 -8.85 6.54 8.09
CA LEU A 186 -7.62 6.61 7.28
C LEU A 186 -6.62 7.65 7.83
N ASN A 187 -6.31 7.55 9.13
CA ASN A 187 -5.21 8.27 9.76
C ASN A 187 -3.89 7.61 9.36
N SER A 188 -2.80 8.38 9.35
CA SER A 188 -1.50 7.92 8.87
C SER A 188 -0.87 6.86 9.80
N PRO A 189 -0.14 5.87 9.25
CA PRO A 189 0.34 4.70 9.99
C PRO A 189 1.63 5.01 10.77
N THR A 190 1.55 5.89 11.77
CA THR A 190 2.71 6.39 12.53
C THR A 190 2.84 5.79 13.93
N TYR A 191 1.80 5.09 14.44
CA TYR A 191 1.71 4.70 15.85
C TYR A 191 1.91 3.20 16.17
N ASP A 192 1.80 2.29 15.19
CA ASP A 192 1.83 0.85 15.46
C ASP A 192 3.26 0.25 15.47
N ARG A 193 4.26 1.05 15.88
CA ARG A 193 5.58 0.56 16.31
C ARG A 193 5.66 0.75 17.82
N PRO A 194 5.92 -0.30 18.62
CA PRO A 194 6.26 -0.13 20.02
C PRO A 194 7.43 0.85 20.12
N LEU A 195 7.25 1.93 20.88
CA LEU A 195 8.38 2.75 21.30
C LEU A 195 9.33 1.82 22.04
N GLY A 196 10.57 1.72 21.55
CA GLY A 196 11.61 1.04 22.31
C GLY A 196 11.75 1.78 23.63
N LYS A 197 11.62 1.05 24.74
CA LYS A 197 11.68 1.60 26.10
C LYS A 197 12.79 2.63 26.20
N THR A 198 12.46 3.85 26.62
CA THR A 198 13.49 4.86 26.83
C THR A 198 14.42 4.40 27.95
N PHE A 199 15.68 4.84 27.94
CA PHE A 199 16.70 4.35 28.87
C PHE A 199 16.27 4.46 30.35
N SER A 200 15.45 5.46 30.67
CA SER A 200 14.85 5.69 32.00
C SER A 200 13.83 4.63 32.43
N GLU A 201 13.09 4.01 31.49
CA GLU A 201 12.04 3.03 31.79
C GLU A 201 12.62 1.64 32.15
N ALA A 202 13.87 1.36 31.79
CA ALA A 202 14.53 0.09 32.05
C ALA A 202 14.99 -0.09 33.52
N TYR A 203 15.03 1.00 34.31
CA TYR A 203 15.55 1.01 35.68
C TYR A 203 14.49 1.32 36.75
N MET A 204 13.21 1.42 36.37
CA MET A 204 12.11 1.66 37.32
C MET A 204 11.71 0.35 38.01
N ILE A 205 12.26 0.10 39.19
CA ILE A 205 11.84 -1.00 40.07
C ILE A 205 10.50 -0.64 40.71
N ALA A 206 9.51 -1.54 40.61
CA ALA A 206 8.22 -1.38 41.28
C ALA A 206 8.29 -1.98 42.69
N ASN A 207 8.23 -1.12 43.72
CA ASN A 207 8.15 -1.56 45.11
C ASN A 207 6.74 -2.09 45.40
N ASN A 208 6.58 -3.40 45.39
CA ASN A 208 5.44 -4.09 46.00
C ASN A 208 5.94 -4.79 47.26
N GLU A 209 5.69 -4.20 48.43
CA GLU A 209 5.79 -4.93 49.69
C GLU A 209 4.57 -5.86 49.81
N ASP A 210 4.77 -7.17 49.91
CA ASP A 210 4.50 -7.83 51.19
C ASP A 210 5.10 -9.25 51.32
N THR A 211 5.77 -9.46 52.47
CA THR A 211 5.88 -10.71 53.25
C THR A 211 6.24 -12.06 52.57
N LYS A 212 7.52 -12.46 52.76
CA LYS A 212 8.05 -13.77 53.28
C LYS A 212 7.38 -15.09 52.79
N VAL A 213 8.08 -16.15 52.35
CA VAL A 213 9.51 -16.58 52.33
C VAL A 213 9.67 -17.70 51.23
N ASP A 214 10.75 -18.45 50.96
CA ASP A 214 12.00 -18.79 51.70
C ASP A 214 13.19 -19.21 50.77
N ASP A 215 14.26 -19.76 51.36
CA ASP A 215 15.50 -20.30 50.78
C ASP A 215 15.41 -21.10 49.45
N THR A 216 16.34 -20.82 48.51
CA THR A 216 17.52 -21.70 48.24
C THR A 216 18.49 -21.10 47.20
N PHE A 217 19.74 -20.91 47.65
CA PHE A 217 21.04 -20.92 46.95
C PHE A 217 21.11 -20.82 45.40
N GLY A 218 21.84 -19.82 44.87
CA GLY A 218 22.10 -19.69 43.42
C GLY A 218 23.05 -18.55 43.00
N GLN A 219 24.29 -18.52 43.48
CA GLN A 219 25.28 -17.53 43.03
C GLN A 219 25.93 -17.89 41.69
N THR A 220 25.89 -16.99 40.71
CA THR A 220 26.91 -16.92 39.63
C THR A 220 27.27 -15.47 39.33
N SER A 221 28.37 -14.98 39.93
CA SER A 221 29.01 -13.73 39.52
C SER A 221 29.59 -13.86 38.11
N THR A 222 29.63 -12.76 37.35
CA THR A 222 30.42 -12.70 36.10
C THR A 222 31.06 -11.33 35.96
N THR A 223 32.13 -11.10 36.71
CA THR A 223 33.02 -9.96 36.52
C THR A 223 33.79 -10.16 35.22
N THR A 224 33.94 -9.13 34.40
CA THR A 224 34.91 -9.12 33.30
C THR A 224 35.56 -7.75 33.25
N THR A 225 36.86 -7.73 33.55
CA THR A 225 37.69 -6.53 33.59
C THR A 225 38.19 -6.17 32.19
N ALA A 226 38.32 -4.87 31.94
CA ALA A 226 39.05 -4.32 30.81
C ALA A 226 39.72 -3.02 31.25
N SER A 227 40.91 -3.13 31.84
CA SER A 227 41.77 -1.97 32.06
C SER A 227 42.33 -1.47 30.74
N HIS A 228 42.50 -0.16 30.60
CA HIS A 228 43.37 0.41 29.57
C HIS A 228 44.20 1.53 30.20
N GLU A 229 45.48 1.27 30.39
CA GLU A 229 46.45 2.28 30.83
C GLU A 229 46.95 3.06 29.61
N ASP A 230 47.31 4.32 29.80
CA ASP A 230 48.02 5.11 28.79
C ASP A 230 49.48 4.66 28.66
N LEU A 231 50.05 4.74 27.46
CA LEU A 231 51.43 5.22 27.27
C LEU A 231 51.72 5.63 25.82
N ASN A 232 52.47 6.73 25.67
CA ASN A 232 53.03 7.24 24.40
C ASN A 232 54.02 6.23 23.77
N LYS A 233 54.34 6.26 22.46
CA LYS A 233 55.02 7.39 21.78
C LYS A 233 55.16 7.19 20.25
N GLU A 234 55.54 8.27 19.56
CA GLU A 234 55.80 8.38 18.13
C GLU A 234 56.98 7.55 17.59
N ASP A 235 56.97 7.25 16.28
CA ASP A 235 58.09 7.59 15.38
C ASP A 235 57.59 7.82 13.94
N LEU A 236 58.41 8.49 13.11
CA LEU A 236 58.09 8.98 11.78
C LEU A 236 58.41 7.98 10.65
N ARG A 237 57.73 8.14 9.51
CA ARG A 237 58.44 8.11 8.21
C ARG A 237 57.78 9.01 7.17
N GLY A 238 58.54 9.98 6.67
CA GLY A 238 58.05 11.00 5.74
C GLY A 238 59.14 11.59 4.85
N ARG A 239 59.81 10.72 4.07
CA ARG A 239 60.55 11.03 2.83
C ARG A 239 60.90 9.71 2.11
#